data_AF-A0AB36DLH8-F1
#
_entry.id   AF-A0AB36DLH8-F1
#
_cell.length_a   1.000
_cell.length_b   1.000
_cell.length_c   1.000
_cell.angle_alpha   90.00
_cell.angle_beta   90.00
_cell.angle_gamma   90.00
#
_symmetry.space_group_name_H-M   'P 1'
#
loop_
_entity.id
_entity.type
_entity.pdbx_description
1 polymer ?
#
loop_
_entity_poly.entity_id
_entity_poly.type
_entity_poly.pdbx_seq_one_letter_code
_entity_poly.pdbx_strand_id
1 'polypeptide(L)'
;MGNDQIQDKSGRFMKFLKITAGVLTASMMLTGCTTTKNILSKRNNGSLDYRNEKKLAPIQLPAQQPAAEFTPLYHTPNSVSQLPDFMNESGKQYQLPRPPSVR
;
A
#
# COMPACT_ATOMS: atom_id res chain seq x y z
N MET A 1 -58.50 -6.27 -12.80
CA MET A 1 -57.84 -5.66 -11.63
C MET A 1 -56.33 -6.01 -11.49
N GLY A 2 -55.58 -6.29 -12.57
CA GLY A 2 -54.20 -6.82 -12.47
C GLY A 2 -53.05 -5.92 -12.93
N ASN A 3 -53.30 -4.89 -13.73
CA ASN A 3 -52.22 -4.21 -14.46
C ASN A 3 -51.65 -2.97 -13.73
N ASP A 4 -52.44 -2.33 -12.85
CA ASP A 4 -52.00 -1.12 -12.13
C ASP A 4 -51.02 -1.42 -10.99
N GLN A 5 -51.16 -2.58 -10.33
CA GLN A 5 -50.28 -3.01 -9.23
C GLN A 5 -48.86 -3.37 -9.72
N ILE A 6 -48.73 -3.83 -10.97
CA ILE A 6 -47.44 -4.20 -11.57
C ILE A 6 -46.68 -2.95 -12.02
N GLN A 7 -47.40 -1.96 -12.58
CA GLN A 7 -46.86 -0.64 -12.93
C GLN A 7 -46.37 0.14 -11.71
N ASP A 8 -47.15 0.17 -10.61
CA ASP A 8 -46.74 0.88 -9.38
C ASP A 8 -45.51 0.24 -8.73
N LYS A 9 -45.41 -1.09 -8.72
CA LYS A 9 -44.24 -1.80 -8.17
C LYS A 9 -42.96 -1.54 -8.99
N SER A 10 -43.08 -1.51 -10.31
CA SER A 10 -41.97 -1.19 -11.22
C SER A 10 -41.52 0.27 -11.08
N GLY A 11 -42.47 1.21 -11.05
CA GLY A 11 -42.18 2.63 -10.87
C GLY A 11 -41.55 2.95 -9.51
N ARG A 12 -42.01 2.28 -8.45
CA ARG A 12 -41.45 2.39 -7.10
C ARG A 12 -40.03 1.83 -7.03
N PHE A 13 -39.78 0.66 -7.63
CA PHE A 13 -38.44 0.07 -7.73
C PHE A 13 -37.46 0.96 -8.52
N MET A 14 -37.90 1.52 -9.65
CA MET A 14 -37.08 2.43 -10.46
C MET A 14 -36.76 3.75 -9.72
N LYS A 15 -37.68 4.27 -8.91
CA LYS A 15 -37.44 5.43 -8.03
C LYS A 15 -36.43 5.11 -6.95
N PHE A 16 -36.55 3.95 -6.28
CA PHE A 16 -35.56 3.49 -5.31
C PHE A 16 -34.17 3.35 -5.95
N LEU A 17 -34.08 2.73 -7.13
CA LEU A 17 -32.81 2.55 -7.85
C LEU A 17 -32.15 3.90 -8.18
N LYS A 18 -32.93 4.89 -8.61
CA LYS A 18 -32.45 6.26 -8.90
C LYS A 18 -31.95 6.98 -7.65
N ILE A 19 -32.66 6.85 -6.53
CA ILE A 19 -32.25 7.46 -5.25
C ILE A 19 -30.97 6.80 -4.74
N THR A 20 -30.90 5.47 -4.75
CA THR A 20 -29.70 4.74 -4.33
C THR A 20 -28.50 5.07 -5.21
N ALA A 21 -28.68 5.15 -6.54
CA ALA A 21 -27.61 5.57 -7.45
C ALA A 21 -27.14 7.00 -7.14
N GLY A 22 -28.06 7.94 -6.92
CA GLY A 22 -27.71 9.33 -6.57
C GLY A 22 -26.92 9.44 -5.26
N VAL A 23 -27.33 8.70 -4.22
CA VAL A 23 -26.63 8.67 -2.92
C VAL A 23 -25.23 8.07 -3.04
N LEU A 24 -25.06 7.00 -3.83
CA LEU A 24 -23.76 6.38 -4.08
C LEU A 24 -22.81 7.29 -4.87
N THR A 25 -23.32 7.98 -5.89
CA THR A 25 -22.50 8.94 -6.65
C THR A 25 -22.08 10.13 -5.79
N ALA A 26 -22.99 10.67 -4.95
CA ALA A 26 -22.68 11.76 -4.03
C ALA A 26 -21.64 11.36 -2.97
N SER A 27 -21.74 10.15 -2.40
CA SER A 27 -20.78 9.66 -1.41
C SER A 27 -19.38 9.42 -1.97
N MET A 28 -19.27 9.01 -3.25
CA MET A 28 -17.99 8.92 -3.95
C MET A 28 -17.35 10.29 -4.19
N MET A 29 -18.15 11.34 -4.42
CA MET A 29 -17.62 12.71 -4.57
C MET A 29 -17.19 13.31 -3.21
N LEU A 30 -17.92 13.00 -2.13
CA LEU A 30 -17.58 13.44 -0.77
C LEU A 30 -16.33 12.75 -0.19
N THR A 31 -16.02 11.53 -0.62
CA THR A 31 -14.75 10.83 -0.29
C THR A 31 -13.58 11.26 -1.20
N GLY A 32 -13.77 12.34 -1.96
CA GLY A 32 -12.79 12.91 -2.89
C GLY A 32 -11.40 13.12 -2.30
N CYS A 33 -10.39 12.79 -3.11
CA CYS A 33 -8.95 13.08 -3.03
C CYS A 33 -8.17 12.57 -1.80
N THR A 34 -8.75 12.53 -0.60
CA THR A 34 -8.06 12.09 0.63
C THR A 34 -7.88 10.57 0.66
N THR A 35 -8.89 9.82 0.24
CA THR A 35 -8.83 8.35 0.16
C THR A 35 -7.96 7.88 -1.00
N THR A 36 -8.01 8.54 -2.15
CA THR A 36 -7.16 8.19 -3.31
C THR A 36 -5.70 8.56 -3.11
N LYS A 37 -5.36 9.64 -2.40
CA LYS A 37 -3.97 9.92 -2.00
C LYS A 37 -3.41 8.77 -1.16
N ASN A 38 -4.14 8.30 -0.15
CA ASN A 38 -3.71 7.17 0.69
C ASN A 38 -3.61 5.83 -0.06
N ILE A 39 -4.36 5.64 -1.15
CA ILE A 39 -4.31 4.41 -1.97
C ILE A 39 -3.22 4.50 -3.05
N LEU A 40 -3.10 5.64 -3.73
CA LEU A 40 -2.17 5.84 -4.84
C LEU A 40 -0.75 6.13 -4.39
N SER A 41 -0.56 6.81 -3.24
CA SER A 41 0.78 7.02 -2.64
C SER A 41 1.43 5.72 -2.15
N LYS A 42 0.71 4.60 -2.10
CA LYS A 42 1.26 3.27 -1.79
C LYS A 42 2.00 2.60 -2.96
N ARG A 43 1.92 3.13 -4.20
CA ARG A 43 2.50 2.49 -5.40
C ARG A 43 4.00 2.74 -5.62
N ASN A 44 4.64 3.64 -4.88
CA ASN A 44 6.10 3.81 -4.88
C ASN A 44 6.58 3.69 -3.44
N ASN A 45 6.70 2.45 -2.94
CA ASN A 45 6.43 2.22 -1.53
C ASN A 45 7.52 2.72 -0.57
N GLY A 46 8.74 3.01 -1.06
CA GLY A 46 9.88 3.49 -0.27
C GLY A 46 10.03 2.77 1.08
N SER A 47 9.58 1.52 1.18
CA SER A 47 9.13 0.98 2.45
C SER A 47 10.28 0.42 3.25
N LEU A 48 10.08 0.40 4.56
CA LEU A 48 11.01 -0.18 5.51
C LEU A 48 10.84 -1.70 5.66
N ASP A 49 10.18 -2.37 4.71
CA ASP A 49 9.93 -3.82 4.81
C ASP A 49 11.27 -4.61 4.83
N TYR A 50 12.32 -4.09 4.19
CA TYR A 50 13.67 -4.68 4.20
C TYR A 50 14.31 -4.73 5.60
N ARG A 51 13.83 -3.92 6.57
CA ARG A 51 14.36 -3.94 7.95
C ARG A 51 14.08 -5.26 8.67
N ASN A 52 13.02 -5.95 8.26
CA ASN A 52 12.58 -7.21 8.86
C ASN A 52 13.03 -8.43 8.05
N GLU A 53 13.84 -8.23 7.01
CA GLU A 53 14.34 -9.33 6.20
C GLU A 53 15.26 -10.23 7.03
N LYS A 54 15.01 -11.53 6.94
CA LYS A 54 15.80 -12.53 7.63
C LYS A 54 17.03 -12.86 6.81
N LYS A 55 18.20 -12.89 7.46
CA LYS A 55 19.42 -13.42 6.84
C LYS A 55 19.19 -14.85 6.38
N LEU A 56 19.44 -15.11 5.11
CA LEU A 56 19.35 -16.44 4.53
C LEU A 56 20.42 -17.35 5.15
N ALA A 57 20.10 -18.64 5.28
CA ALA A 57 21.07 -19.62 5.71
C ALA A 57 22.19 -19.75 4.64
N PRO A 58 23.45 -19.98 5.05
CA PRO A 58 24.53 -20.24 4.11
C PRO A 58 24.22 -21.44 3.21
N ILE A 59 24.65 -21.36 1.94
CA ILE A 59 24.54 -22.47 0.99
C ILE A 59 25.40 -23.62 1.50
N GLN A 60 24.85 -24.83 1.52
CA GLN A 60 25.59 -26.03 1.90
C GLN A 60 26.26 -26.63 0.66
N LEU A 61 27.58 -26.85 0.75
CA LEU A 61 28.35 -27.50 -0.31
C LEU A 61 28.40 -29.02 -0.07
N PRO A 62 28.49 -29.83 -1.14
CA PRO A 62 28.81 -31.24 -1.01
C PRO A 62 30.09 -31.48 -0.22
N ALA A 63 30.20 -32.66 0.40
CA ALA A 63 31.40 -33.04 1.13
C ALA A 63 32.65 -32.95 0.22
N GLN A 64 33.75 -32.47 0.79
CA GLN A 64 35.05 -32.28 0.11
C GLN A 64 35.06 -31.26 -1.05
N GLN A 65 34.01 -30.46 -1.24
CA GLN A 65 34.02 -29.38 -2.23
C GLN A 65 34.37 -28.03 -1.58
N PRO A 66 35.49 -27.39 -1.96
CA PRO A 66 35.83 -26.07 -1.46
C PRO A 66 34.88 -25.01 -2.06
N ALA A 67 34.55 -23.99 -1.26
CA ALA A 67 33.89 -22.79 -1.76
C ALA A 67 34.86 -21.96 -2.60
N ALA A 68 34.39 -21.35 -3.68
CA ALA A 68 35.16 -20.34 -4.39
C ALA A 68 35.30 -19.08 -3.51
N GLU A 69 36.42 -18.37 -3.66
CA GLU A 69 36.61 -17.07 -3.01
C GLU A 69 35.54 -16.08 -3.46
N PHE A 70 34.82 -15.51 -2.49
CA PHE A 70 33.77 -14.53 -2.74
C PHE A 70 34.31 -13.13 -2.50
N THR A 71 34.54 -12.38 -3.59
CA THR A 71 34.87 -10.95 -3.51
C THR A 71 33.61 -10.14 -3.83
N PRO A 72 33.00 -9.45 -2.86
CA PRO A 72 31.78 -8.70 -3.11
C PRO A 72 32.09 -7.44 -3.93
N LEU A 73 31.15 -7.06 -4.81
CA LEU A 73 31.26 -5.82 -5.60
C LEU A 73 31.24 -4.56 -4.73
N TYR A 74 30.62 -4.65 -3.55
CA TYR A 74 30.50 -3.57 -2.58
C TYR A 74 30.78 -4.11 -1.18
N HIS A 75 31.22 -3.24 -0.28
CA HIS A 75 31.43 -3.63 1.12
C HIS A 75 30.09 -4.07 1.73
N THR A 76 29.97 -5.36 2.03
CA THR A 76 28.82 -5.91 2.75
C THR A 76 29.12 -5.87 4.24
N PRO A 77 28.34 -5.12 5.05
CA PRO A 77 28.57 -5.07 6.48
C PRO A 77 28.32 -6.44 7.12
N ASN A 78 29.19 -6.84 8.05
CA ASN A 78 29.12 -8.14 8.72
C ASN A 78 27.92 -8.26 9.66
N SER A 79 27.34 -7.13 10.07
CA SER A 79 26.12 -7.03 10.86
C SER A 79 25.22 -5.94 10.28
N VAL A 80 23.90 -6.13 10.42
CA VAL A 80 22.96 -5.05 10.17
C VAL A 80 23.13 -4.09 11.34
N SER A 81 23.84 -2.98 11.13
CA SER A 81 23.93 -1.90 12.11
C SER A 81 22.51 -1.50 12.51
N GLN A 82 22.30 -1.09 13.77
CA GLN A 82 20.97 -0.70 14.25
C GLN A 82 20.37 0.35 13.31
N LEU A 83 19.35 -0.04 12.55
CA LEU A 83 18.73 0.83 11.57
C LEU A 83 18.03 1.97 12.32
N PRO A 84 18.04 3.20 11.77
CA PRO A 84 17.41 4.33 12.46
C PRO A 84 15.91 4.10 12.72
N ASP A 85 15.39 4.56 13.85
CA ASP A 85 13.99 4.31 14.26
C ASP A 85 13.00 5.43 13.88
N PHE A 86 13.42 6.44 13.13
CA PHE A 86 12.55 7.54 12.73
C PHE A 86 11.63 7.18 11.55
N MET A 87 10.44 6.68 11.84
CA MET A 87 9.43 6.37 10.82
C MET A 87 8.41 7.51 10.67
N ASN A 88 7.78 7.61 9.50
CA ASN A 88 6.63 8.48 9.32
C ASN A 88 5.39 7.94 10.08
N GLU A 89 4.31 8.72 10.12
CA GLU A 89 3.07 8.35 10.83
C GLU A 89 2.48 7.00 10.37
N SER A 90 2.72 6.60 9.13
CA SER A 90 2.26 5.30 8.60
C SER A 90 3.13 4.11 8.98
N GLY A 91 4.30 4.34 9.58
CA GLY A 91 5.30 3.31 9.90
C GLY A 91 5.94 2.67 8.66
N LYS A 92 5.69 3.20 7.46
CA LYS A 92 6.13 2.58 6.20
C LYS A 92 7.42 3.15 5.66
N GLN A 93 7.79 4.39 5.96
CA GLN A 93 8.97 5.06 5.39
C GLN A 93 9.71 5.84 6.46
N TYR A 94 10.95 6.23 6.19
CA TYR A 94 11.65 7.19 7.03
C TYR A 94 10.95 8.56 7.01
N GLN A 95 10.90 9.20 8.18
CA GLN A 95 10.37 10.57 8.28
C GLN A 95 11.37 11.54 7.62
N LEU A 96 10.99 12.10 6.47
CA LEU A 96 11.79 13.13 5.81
C LEU A 96 11.59 14.48 6.51
N PRO A 97 12.64 15.31 6.63
CA PRO A 97 12.51 16.67 7.11
C PRO A 97 11.63 17.47 6.13
N ARG A 98 10.88 18.46 6.66
CA ARG A 98 10.11 19.34 5.78
C ARG A 98 11.08 20.15 4.91
N PRO A 99 10.74 20.39 3.63
CA PRO A 99 11.51 21.29 2.79
C PRO A 99 11.67 22.66 3.47
N PRO A 100 12.80 23.36 3.25
CA PRO A 100 12.96 24.72 3.73
C PRO A 100 11.88 25.62 3.11
N SER A 101 11.33 26.56 3.89
CA SER A 101 10.40 27.53 3.33
C SER A 101 11.16 28.47 2.40
N VAL A 102 10.84 28.44 1.12
CA VAL A 102 11.29 29.48 0.18
C VAL A 102 10.37 30.69 0.42
N ARG A 103 10.94 31.80 0.89
CA ARG A 103 10.25 33.09 0.97
C ARG A 103 10.25 33.78 -0.38
#